data_AF-A0AAV2I387-F1
#
_entry.id   AF-A0AAV2I387-F1
#
_cell.length_a   1.000
_cell.length_b   1.000
_cell.length_c   1.000
_cell.angle_alpha   90.00
_cell.angle_beta   90.00
_cell.angle_gamma   90.00
#
_symmetry.space_group_name_H-M   'P 1'
#
loop_
_entity.id
_entity.type
_entity.pdbx_description
1 polymer ?
#
loop_
_entity_poly.entity_id
_entity_poly.type
_entity_poly.pdbx_seq_one_letter_code
_entity_poly.pdbx_strand_id
1 'polypeptide(L)'
;MVCVDDKSERKALGDLKLMASTLQRKCASQVNLVLASSFSCAVFVILISSLLLFRNRWRLYYIKNLVITRWYGYKPGDQHKTGKFTFDAYVLYSKLDRHFVLRDCLAELEEKRGHKLCIEDRDFLVGSFLPCNITSAIQNSHLTLAIISPDFWDCEWTEYGTHMSIMESLYSKRQILHLLLYKPFPVEEMPRDLIKVHKDNRFIEYPPRESID
;
A
#
# COMPACT_ATOMS: atom_id res chain seq x y z
N MET A 1 38.93 8.61 -61.57
CA MET A 1 37.57 8.87 -62.09
C MET A 1 37.10 10.18 -61.49
N VAL A 2 36.62 11.12 -62.31
CA VAL A 2 36.11 12.43 -61.87
C VAL A 2 34.59 12.36 -62.05
N CYS A 3 33.83 12.60 -60.99
CA CYS A 3 32.38 12.72 -61.12
C CYS A 3 32.02 14.19 -61.31
N VAL A 4 31.07 14.44 -62.21
CA VAL A 4 30.52 15.77 -62.48
C VAL A 4 29.19 15.85 -61.74
N ASP A 5 29.07 16.83 -60.84
CA ASP A 5 27.82 17.15 -60.15
C ASP A 5 26.84 17.84 -61.12
N ASP A 6 25.54 17.88 -60.81
CA ASP A 6 24.46 18.41 -61.67
C ASP A 6 24.62 19.92 -61.99
N LYS A 7 25.57 20.58 -61.30
CA LYS A 7 26.01 21.97 -61.54
C LYS A 7 27.26 22.09 -62.43
N SER A 8 27.67 21.00 -63.09
CA SER A 8 28.86 20.93 -63.97
C SER A 8 30.21 21.16 -63.27
N GLU A 9 30.26 21.04 -61.95
CA GLU A 9 31.52 21.11 -61.19
C GLU A 9 32.24 19.76 -61.21
N ARG A 10 33.47 19.75 -61.74
CA ARG A 10 34.36 18.58 -61.75
C ARG A 10 35.03 18.42 -60.39
N LYS A 11 34.52 17.52 -59.54
CA LYS A 11 35.19 17.13 -58.28
C LYS A 11 36.00 15.86 -58.53
N ALA A 12 37.31 15.94 -58.33
CA ALA A 12 38.14 14.74 -58.30
C ALA A 12 37.60 13.82 -57.19
N LEU A 13 37.33 12.55 -57.48
CA LEU A 13 37.21 11.56 -56.42
C LEU A 13 38.58 11.52 -55.74
N GLY A 14 38.71 12.22 -54.62
CA GLY A 14 39.75 11.91 -53.64
C GLY A 14 39.61 10.44 -53.19
N ASP A 15 40.52 10.01 -52.33
CA ASP A 15 40.59 8.61 -51.89
C ASP A 15 39.23 8.11 -51.36
N LEU A 16 38.54 7.28 -52.16
CA LEU A 16 37.20 6.75 -51.86
C LEU A 16 37.19 6.01 -50.51
N LYS A 17 38.34 5.43 -50.12
CA LYS A 17 38.53 4.79 -48.80
C LYS A 17 38.42 5.79 -47.65
N LEU A 18 38.89 7.02 -47.85
CA LEU A 18 38.77 8.10 -46.87
C LEU A 18 37.31 8.56 -46.73
N MET A 19 36.57 8.69 -47.84
CA MET A 19 35.15 9.04 -47.80
C MET A 19 34.31 7.92 -47.17
N ALA A 20 34.54 6.66 -47.54
CA ALA A 20 33.84 5.51 -46.97
C ALA A 20 34.09 5.38 -45.46
N SER A 21 35.35 5.49 -45.02
CA SER A 21 35.70 5.45 -43.59
C SER A 21 35.12 6.62 -42.80
N THR A 22 35.06 7.82 -43.40
CA THR A 22 34.44 9.00 -42.78
C THR A 22 32.93 8.82 -42.61
N LEU A 23 32.24 8.30 -43.64
CA LEU A 23 30.80 8.02 -43.58
C LEU A 23 30.50 6.92 -42.57
N GLN A 24 31.28 5.84 -42.56
CA GLN A 24 31.13 4.74 -41.61
C GLN A 24 31.35 5.20 -40.16
N ARG A 25 32.35 6.06 -39.92
CA ARG A 25 32.61 6.64 -38.59
C ARG A 25 31.50 7.59 -38.14
N LYS A 26 30.97 8.43 -39.05
CA LYS A 26 29.81 9.30 -38.76
C LYS A 26 28.56 8.49 -38.46
N CYS A 27 28.27 7.45 -39.25
CA CYS A 27 27.10 6.58 -39.05
C CYS A 27 27.21 5.80 -37.74
N ALA A 28 28.35 5.17 -37.45
CA ALA A 28 28.59 4.48 -36.19
C ALA A 28 28.44 5.42 -34.97
N SER A 29 28.94 6.66 -35.06
CA SER A 29 28.76 7.65 -34.00
C SER A 29 27.30 8.04 -33.77
N GLN A 30 26.52 8.19 -34.83
CA GLN A 30 25.09 8.52 -34.73
C GLN A 30 24.28 7.35 -34.17
N VAL A 31 24.56 6.12 -34.64
CA VAL A 31 23.93 4.90 -34.11
C VAL A 31 24.25 4.72 -32.63
N ASN A 32 25.52 4.91 -32.22
CA ASN A 32 25.91 4.82 -30.81
C ASN A 32 25.19 5.88 -29.94
N LEU A 33 25.04 7.10 -30.44
CA LEU A 33 24.35 8.18 -29.72
C LEU A 33 22.85 7.87 -29.55
N VAL A 34 22.21 7.34 -30.60
CA VAL A 34 20.79 6.91 -30.55
C VAL A 34 20.59 5.71 -29.62
N LEU A 35 21.50 4.74 -29.63
CA LEU A 35 21.42 3.58 -28.72
C LEU A 35 21.63 4.00 -27.26
N ALA A 36 22.62 4.86 -26.99
CA ALA A 36 22.90 5.37 -25.66
C ALA A 36 21.73 6.22 -25.11
N SER A 37 21.13 7.08 -25.94
CA SER A 37 19.97 7.88 -25.53
C SER A 37 18.75 7.00 -25.27
N SER A 38 18.49 6.01 -26.13
CA SER A 38 17.40 5.05 -25.96
C SER A 38 17.56 4.22 -24.68
N PHE A 39 18.77 3.72 -24.41
CA PHE A 39 19.06 2.97 -23.18
C PHE A 39 18.91 3.84 -21.93
N SER A 40 19.43 5.07 -21.97
CA SER A 40 19.24 6.03 -20.87
C SER A 40 17.77 6.29 -20.59
N CYS A 41 16.97 6.61 -21.61
CA CYS A 41 15.51 6.80 -21.47
C CYS A 41 14.82 5.56 -20.88
N ALA A 42 15.16 4.35 -21.34
CA ALA A 42 14.60 3.12 -20.81
C ALA A 42 14.92 2.94 -19.32
N VAL A 43 16.18 3.17 -18.91
CA VAL A 43 16.59 3.12 -17.50
C VAL A 43 15.82 4.14 -16.67
N PHE A 44 15.68 5.38 -17.15
CA PHE A 44 14.89 6.41 -16.46
C PHE A 44 13.42 6.00 -16.29
N VAL A 45 12.78 5.43 -17.31
CA VAL A 45 11.40 4.94 -17.23
C VAL A 45 11.27 3.79 -16.23
N ILE A 46 12.23 2.87 -16.20
CA ILE A 46 12.24 1.75 -15.23
C ILE A 46 12.40 2.29 -13.81
N LEU A 47 13.30 3.24 -13.58
CA LEU A 47 13.50 3.84 -12.26
C LEU A 47 12.25 4.59 -11.79
N ILE A 48 11.65 5.42 -12.66
CA ILE A 48 10.42 6.15 -12.33
C ILE A 48 9.27 5.17 -12.05
N SER A 49 9.09 4.15 -12.89
CA SER A 49 8.03 3.16 -12.68
C SER A 49 8.24 2.36 -11.38
N SER A 50 9.46 1.92 -11.08
CA SER A 50 9.80 1.27 -9.81
C SER A 50 9.51 2.18 -8.61
N LEU A 51 9.87 3.46 -8.69
CA LEU A 51 9.57 4.43 -7.64
C LEU A 51 8.07 4.63 -7.44
N LEU A 52 7.30 4.71 -8.53
CA LEU A 52 5.84 4.83 -8.48
C LEU A 52 5.19 3.58 -7.89
N LEU A 53 5.63 2.39 -8.30
CA LEU A 53 5.15 1.12 -7.77
C LEU A 53 5.47 0.98 -6.29
N PHE A 54 6.70 1.30 -5.87
CA PHE A 54 7.10 1.24 -4.47
C PHE A 54 6.32 2.26 -3.62
N ARG A 55 6.20 3.50 -4.11
CA ARG A 55 5.45 4.57 -3.42
C ARG A 55 3.98 4.21 -3.27
N ASN A 56 3.39 3.59 -4.28
CA ASN A 56 1.97 3.26 -4.29
C ASN A 56 1.69 1.79 -3.94
N ARG A 57 2.67 1.04 -3.42
CA ARG A 57 2.56 -0.41 -3.18
C ARG A 57 1.33 -0.76 -2.36
N TRP A 58 1.07 -0.03 -1.27
CA TRP A 58 -0.07 -0.26 -0.38
C TRP A 58 -1.40 0.05 -1.04
N ARG A 59 -1.45 1.10 -1.86
CA ARG A 59 -2.63 1.45 -2.66
C ARG A 59 -2.92 0.38 -3.72
N LEU A 60 -1.89 -0.13 -4.38
CA LEU A 60 -2.01 -1.22 -5.36
C LEU A 60 -2.46 -2.52 -4.69
N TYR A 61 -1.88 -2.88 -3.54
CA TYR A 61 -2.32 -4.03 -2.76
C TYR A 61 -3.78 -3.93 -2.35
N TYR A 62 -4.20 -2.78 -1.83
CA TYR A 62 -5.59 -2.53 -1.45
C TYR A 62 -6.54 -2.67 -2.65
N ILE A 63 -6.25 -2.02 -3.79
CA ILE A 63 -7.10 -2.13 -5.01
C ILE A 63 -7.14 -3.57 -5.52
N LYS A 64 -5.99 -4.27 -5.55
CA LYS A 64 -5.91 -5.67 -5.97
C LYS A 64 -6.80 -6.55 -5.10
N ASN A 65 -6.67 -6.45 -3.77
CA ASN A 65 -7.46 -7.25 -2.84
C ASN A 65 -8.94 -6.89 -2.91
N LEU A 66 -9.29 -5.62 -3.09
CA LEU A 66 -10.66 -5.18 -3.35
C LEU A 66 -11.28 -5.86 -4.57
N VAL A 67 -10.55 -5.91 -5.69
CA VAL A 67 -11.01 -6.54 -6.94
C VAL A 67 -11.14 -8.04 -6.76
N ILE A 68 -10.15 -8.68 -6.13
CA ILE A 68 -10.14 -10.13 -5.86
C ILE A 68 -11.32 -10.52 -4.97
N THR A 69 -11.53 -9.80 -3.87
CA THR A 69 -12.64 -10.03 -2.94
C THR A 69 -13.99 -9.95 -3.67
N ARG A 70 -14.18 -8.94 -4.54
CA ARG A 70 -15.39 -8.83 -5.40
C ARG A 70 -15.54 -10.00 -6.37
N TRP A 71 -14.43 -10.49 -6.94
CA TRP A 71 -14.42 -11.62 -7.87
C TRP A 71 -14.80 -12.94 -7.21
N TYR A 72 -14.35 -13.20 -5.98
CA TYR A 72 -14.72 -14.38 -5.21
C TYR A 72 -16.16 -14.35 -4.67
N GLY A 73 -17.00 -13.43 -5.15
CA GLY A 73 -18.40 -13.32 -4.75
C GLY A 73 -18.59 -12.68 -3.37
N TYR A 74 -17.52 -12.28 -2.69
CA TYR A 74 -17.62 -11.40 -1.53
C TYR A 74 -17.97 -10.01 -2.03
N LYS A 75 -19.26 -9.74 -2.07
CA LYS A 75 -19.78 -8.40 -2.27
C LYS A 75 -19.64 -7.71 -0.91
N PRO A 76 -18.66 -6.81 -0.68
CA PRO A 76 -18.93 -5.77 0.30
C PRO A 76 -20.25 -5.16 -0.19
N GLY A 77 -21.30 -5.19 0.64
CA GLY A 77 -22.55 -4.54 0.27
C GLY A 77 -22.25 -3.10 -0.15
N ASP A 78 -23.19 -2.40 -0.76
CA ASP A 78 -23.06 -0.94 -0.98
C ASP A 78 -23.16 -0.19 0.38
N GLN A 79 -22.48 -0.70 1.41
CA GLN A 79 -22.46 -0.29 2.82
C GLN A 79 -21.94 1.14 2.94
N HIS A 80 -21.02 1.56 2.05
CA HIS A 80 -20.60 2.95 1.96
C HIS A 80 -21.71 3.92 1.56
N LYS A 81 -22.71 3.49 0.78
CA LYS A 81 -23.85 4.32 0.38
C LYS A 81 -25.07 4.12 1.27
N THR A 82 -25.24 2.92 1.80
CA THR A 82 -26.40 2.55 2.63
C THR A 82 -26.16 2.75 4.13
N GLY A 83 -24.91 2.94 4.56
CA GLY A 83 -24.50 3.06 5.97
C GLY A 83 -24.62 1.77 6.78
N LYS A 84 -24.97 0.65 6.15
CA LYS A 84 -25.28 -0.60 6.84
C LYS A 84 -24.04 -1.49 6.93
N PHE A 85 -23.27 -1.35 8.01
CA PHE A 85 -22.15 -2.24 8.33
C PHE A 85 -22.62 -3.54 8.99
N THR A 86 -21.91 -4.64 8.75
CA THR A 86 -22.22 -5.93 9.37
C THR A 86 -21.72 -6.00 10.81
N PHE A 87 -20.66 -5.25 11.10
CA PHE A 87 -19.99 -5.15 12.39
C PHE A 87 -19.80 -3.68 12.77
N ASP A 88 -19.81 -3.39 14.06
CA ASP A 88 -19.52 -2.05 14.59
C ASP A 88 -18.02 -1.76 14.52
N ALA A 89 -17.18 -2.75 14.83
CA ALA A 89 -15.73 -2.60 14.73
C ALA A 89 -15.05 -3.92 14.35
N TYR A 90 -14.03 -3.82 13.51
CA TYR A 90 -13.04 -4.88 13.33
C TYR A 90 -11.89 -4.66 14.32
N VAL A 91 -11.54 -5.70 15.09
CA VAL A 91 -10.46 -5.60 16.08
C VAL A 91 -9.16 -6.15 15.47
N LEU A 92 -8.17 -5.27 15.37
CA LEU A 92 -6.83 -5.60 14.88
C LEU A 92 -5.87 -5.66 16.06
N TYR A 93 -5.22 -6.80 16.29
CA TYR A 93 -4.39 -7.04 17.47
C TYR A 93 -3.25 -8.02 17.15
N SER A 94 -2.20 -8.00 17.98
CA SER A 94 -1.14 -9.01 17.92
C SER A 94 -1.62 -10.34 18.51
N LYS A 95 -1.15 -11.46 17.95
CA LYS A 95 -1.48 -12.81 18.47
C LYS A 95 -1.06 -12.98 19.93
N LEU A 96 -0.06 -12.23 20.39
CA LEU A 96 0.40 -12.26 21.79
C LEU A 96 -0.61 -11.59 22.75
N ASP A 97 -1.39 -10.63 22.27
CA ASP A 97 -2.44 -9.96 23.06
C ASP A 97 -3.81 -10.63 22.91
N ARG A 98 -3.90 -11.75 22.18
CA ARG A 98 -5.15 -12.49 21.92
C ARG A 98 -5.94 -12.80 23.19
N HIS A 99 -5.25 -13.12 24.29
CA HIS A 99 -5.93 -13.45 25.55
C HIS A 99 -6.69 -12.25 26.11
N PHE A 100 -6.07 -11.07 26.12
CA PHE A 100 -6.70 -9.81 26.52
C PHE A 100 -7.90 -9.48 25.61
N VAL A 101 -7.75 -9.65 24.30
CA VAL A 101 -8.83 -9.36 23.35
C VAL A 101 -10.04 -10.28 23.57
N LEU A 102 -9.81 -11.59 23.65
CA LEU A 102 -10.88 -12.56 23.73
C LEU A 102 -11.57 -12.61 25.10
N ARG A 103 -10.90 -12.15 26.18
CA ARG A 103 -11.51 -12.12 27.52
C ARG A 103 -12.01 -10.75 27.90
N ASP A 104 -11.12 -9.76 27.93
CA ASP A 104 -11.43 -8.47 28.54
C ASP A 104 -12.13 -7.55 27.53
N CYS A 105 -11.57 -7.43 26.33
CA CYS A 105 -12.13 -6.56 25.29
C CYS A 105 -13.52 -7.03 24.84
N LEU A 106 -13.68 -8.34 24.63
CA LEU A 106 -14.97 -8.93 24.25
C LEU A 106 -16.03 -8.77 25.35
N ALA A 107 -15.70 -9.07 26.60
CA ALA A 107 -16.64 -8.93 27.71
C ALA A 107 -17.11 -7.48 27.86
N GLU A 108 -16.21 -6.51 27.71
CA GLU A 108 -16.58 -5.09 27.80
C GLU A 108 -17.39 -4.59 26.60
N LEU A 109 -16.97 -4.91 25.38
CA LEU A 109 -17.56 -4.32 24.17
C LEU A 109 -18.77 -5.09 23.65
N GLU A 110 -18.73 -6.43 23.63
CA GLU A 110 -19.86 -7.24 23.17
C GLU A 110 -20.86 -7.52 24.29
N GLU A 111 -20.42 -8.04 25.45
CA GLU A 111 -21.36 -8.48 26.49
C GLU A 111 -21.99 -7.31 27.25
N LYS A 112 -21.18 -6.34 27.70
CA LYS A 112 -21.68 -5.21 28.49
C LYS A 112 -22.30 -4.10 27.65
N ARG A 113 -21.72 -3.78 26.48
CA ARG A 113 -22.14 -2.65 25.64
C ARG A 113 -22.98 -3.07 24.42
N GLY A 114 -23.03 -4.35 24.08
CA GLY A 114 -23.84 -4.86 22.98
C GLY A 114 -23.31 -4.51 21.58
N HIS A 115 -22.03 -4.12 21.46
CA HIS A 115 -21.42 -3.93 20.15
C HIS A 115 -21.20 -5.28 19.46
N LYS A 116 -21.22 -5.27 18.12
CA LYS A 116 -20.90 -6.45 17.33
C LYS A 116 -19.50 -6.33 16.73
N LEU A 117 -18.56 -7.12 17.22
CA LEU A 117 -17.17 -7.06 16.77
C LEU A 117 -16.87 -8.11 15.70
N CYS A 118 -15.97 -7.78 14.79
CA CYS A 118 -15.33 -8.74 13.89
C CYS A 118 -13.96 -9.10 14.43
N ILE A 119 -13.72 -10.39 14.68
CA ILE A 119 -12.47 -10.91 15.24
C ILE A 119 -11.90 -11.98 14.32
N GLU A 120 -10.59 -11.91 14.07
CA GLU A 120 -9.84 -12.87 13.24
C GLU A 120 -10.07 -14.32 13.67
N ASP A 121 -9.97 -14.63 14.97
CA ASP A 121 -10.10 -15.99 15.50
C ASP A 121 -11.52 -16.60 15.36
N ARG A 122 -12.56 -15.79 15.10
CA ARG A 122 -13.97 -16.24 15.10
C ARG A 122 -14.67 -16.05 13.75
N ASP A 123 -14.52 -14.87 13.15
CA ASP A 123 -15.37 -14.40 12.05
C ASP A 123 -14.70 -14.55 10.68
N PHE A 124 -13.40 -14.90 10.64
CA PHE A 124 -12.70 -15.09 9.38
C PHE A 124 -13.16 -16.38 8.71
N LEU A 125 -13.41 -16.28 7.39
CA LEU A 125 -13.80 -17.44 6.61
C LEU A 125 -12.62 -18.41 6.51
N VAL A 126 -12.85 -19.67 6.87
CA VAL A 126 -11.84 -20.72 6.75
C VAL A 126 -11.64 -21.06 5.27
N GLY A 127 -10.38 -21.21 4.86
CA GLY A 127 -10.03 -21.59 3.48
C GLY A 127 -9.93 -20.42 2.50
N SER A 128 -10.23 -19.18 2.91
CA SER A 128 -9.92 -17.99 2.13
C SER A 128 -8.53 -17.44 2.45
N PHE A 129 -8.02 -16.58 1.56
CA PHE A 129 -6.73 -15.94 1.74
C PHE A 129 -6.79 -14.88 2.84
N LEU A 130 -5.85 -14.92 3.79
CA LEU A 130 -5.87 -14.06 4.99
C LEU A 130 -5.93 -12.55 4.67
N PRO A 131 -5.13 -12.01 3.72
CA PRO A 131 -5.29 -10.62 3.25
C PRO A 131 -6.69 -10.27 2.75
N CYS A 132 -7.37 -11.21 2.09
CA CYS A 132 -8.74 -10.99 1.64
C CYS A 132 -9.69 -10.91 2.83
N ASN A 133 -9.55 -11.78 3.84
CA ASN A 133 -10.34 -11.73 5.07
C ASN A 133 -10.13 -10.42 5.83
N ILE A 134 -8.88 -9.97 5.98
CA ILE A 134 -8.57 -8.72 6.67
C ILE A 134 -9.21 -7.53 5.94
N THR A 135 -9.00 -7.41 4.62
CA THR A 135 -9.63 -6.33 3.84
C THR A 135 -11.15 -6.41 3.92
N SER A 136 -11.72 -7.60 3.80
CA SER A 136 -13.15 -7.87 3.94
C SER A 136 -13.71 -7.43 5.29
N ALA A 137 -13.05 -7.77 6.40
CA ALA A 137 -13.44 -7.40 7.74
C ALA A 137 -13.45 -5.87 7.93
N ILE A 138 -12.42 -5.20 7.41
CA ILE A 138 -12.31 -3.73 7.43
C ILE A 138 -13.47 -3.08 6.65
N GLN A 139 -13.83 -3.62 5.49
CA GLN A 139 -14.90 -3.06 4.65
C GLN A 139 -16.29 -3.24 5.22
N ASN A 140 -16.51 -4.35 5.94
CA ASN A 140 -17.80 -4.67 6.53
C ASN A 140 -17.96 -4.17 7.97
N SER A 141 -16.98 -3.41 8.48
CA SER A 141 -16.98 -2.81 9.81
C SER A 141 -17.09 -1.30 9.73
N HIS A 142 -17.78 -0.68 10.69
CA HIS A 142 -17.89 0.78 10.73
C HIS A 142 -16.54 1.45 11.01
N LEU A 143 -15.74 0.86 11.90
CA LEU A 143 -14.37 1.27 12.21
C LEU A 143 -13.41 0.07 12.34
N THR A 144 -12.10 0.34 12.36
CA THR A 144 -11.06 -0.62 12.77
C THR A 144 -10.44 -0.14 14.08
N LEU A 145 -10.51 -0.97 15.12
CA LEU A 145 -9.89 -0.73 16.41
C LEU A 145 -8.56 -1.49 16.48
N ALA A 146 -7.44 -0.77 16.44
CA ALA A 146 -6.11 -1.34 16.56
C ALA A 146 -5.64 -1.34 18.01
N ILE A 147 -5.43 -2.52 18.58
CA ILE A 147 -4.95 -2.71 19.95
C ILE A 147 -3.43 -2.66 19.94
N ILE A 148 -2.88 -1.54 20.38
CA ILE A 148 -1.45 -1.23 20.32
C ILE A 148 -0.74 -1.76 21.56
N SER A 149 0.29 -2.53 21.30
CA SER A 149 1.25 -3.10 22.24
C SER A 149 2.65 -3.06 21.60
N PRO A 150 3.73 -3.27 22.35
CA PRO A 150 5.08 -3.40 21.79
C PRO A 150 5.16 -4.41 20.64
N ASP A 151 4.46 -5.54 20.79
CA ASP A 151 4.44 -6.63 19.80
C ASP A 151 3.48 -6.39 18.62
N PHE A 152 2.81 -5.22 18.57
CA PHE A 152 1.80 -4.94 17.54
C PHE A 152 2.41 -4.86 16.15
N TRP A 153 3.64 -4.38 16.00
CA TRP A 153 4.25 -4.21 14.67
C TRP A 153 5.12 -5.39 14.21
N ASP A 154 5.35 -6.37 15.09
CA ASP A 154 6.19 -7.53 14.77
C ASP A 154 5.48 -8.54 13.84
N CYS A 155 4.16 -8.43 13.70
CA CYS A 155 3.36 -9.28 12.84
C CYS A 155 3.09 -8.61 11.48
N GLU A 156 3.41 -9.29 10.38
CA GLU A 156 3.12 -8.79 9.02
C GLU A 156 1.63 -8.44 8.82
N TRP A 157 0.73 -9.17 9.48
CA TRP A 157 -0.71 -9.02 9.30
C TRP A 157 -1.29 -7.80 10.01
N THR A 158 -0.71 -7.38 11.14
CA THR A 158 -1.11 -6.15 11.83
C THR A 158 -0.59 -4.91 11.09
N GLU A 159 0.63 -4.96 10.54
CA GLU A 159 1.13 -3.93 9.62
C GLU A 159 0.23 -3.84 8.37
N TYR A 160 -0.04 -4.98 7.74
CA TYR A 160 -0.91 -5.05 6.56
C TYR A 160 -2.30 -4.50 6.87
N GLY A 161 -2.94 -4.96 7.96
CA GLY A 161 -4.27 -4.51 8.38
C GLY A 161 -4.30 -3.00 8.64
N THR A 162 -3.28 -2.46 9.30
CA THR A 162 -3.15 -1.02 9.54
C THR A 162 -3.13 -0.23 8.24
N HIS A 163 -2.28 -0.64 7.29
CA HIS A 163 -2.22 0.03 5.98
C HIS A 163 -3.54 -0.09 5.21
N MET A 164 -4.22 -1.24 5.26
CA MET A 164 -5.52 -1.41 4.62
C MET A 164 -6.60 -0.51 5.25
N SER A 165 -6.63 -0.37 6.57
CA SER A 165 -7.57 0.54 7.25
C SER A 165 -7.32 2.02 6.92
N ILE A 166 -6.04 2.41 6.73
CA ILE A 166 -5.70 3.76 6.25
C ILE A 166 -6.15 3.94 4.81
N MET A 167 -5.90 2.97 3.93
CA MET A 167 -6.35 3.04 2.54
C MET A 167 -7.88 3.12 2.44
N GLU A 168 -8.60 2.33 3.24
CA GLU A 168 -10.06 2.38 3.32
C GLU A 168 -10.55 3.74 3.85
N SER A 169 -9.85 4.32 4.83
CA SER A 169 -10.17 5.68 5.33
C SER A 169 -10.06 6.73 4.23
N LEU A 170 -8.99 6.64 3.41
CA LEU A 170 -8.77 7.54 2.28
C LEU A 170 -9.79 7.32 1.14
N TYR A 171 -10.10 6.06 0.83
CA TYR A 171 -11.00 5.70 -0.27
C TYR A 171 -12.46 6.04 0.04
N SER A 172 -12.92 5.69 1.24
CA SER A 172 -14.28 5.99 1.69
C SER A 172 -14.45 7.42 2.23
N LYS A 173 -13.35 8.18 2.39
CA LYS A 173 -13.31 9.52 2.99
C LYS A 173 -13.91 9.58 4.40
N ARG A 174 -13.74 8.50 5.17
CA ARG A 174 -14.19 8.37 6.57
C ARG A 174 -13.00 8.07 7.46
N GLN A 175 -13.12 8.42 8.74
CA GLN A 175 -12.12 8.04 9.73
C GLN A 175 -12.44 6.65 10.25
N ILE A 176 -11.67 5.65 9.85
CA ILE A 176 -11.95 4.25 10.17
C ILE A 176 -10.99 3.73 11.24
N LEU A 177 -9.70 4.04 11.13
CA LEU A 177 -8.70 3.55 12.07
C LEU A 177 -8.71 4.36 13.38
N HIS A 178 -8.88 3.66 14.50
CA HIS A 178 -8.80 4.14 15.88
C HIS A 178 -7.84 3.27 16.67
N LEU A 179 -7.08 3.86 17.59
CA LEU A 179 -6.07 3.14 18.39
C LEU A 179 -6.57 2.91 19.82
N LEU A 180 -6.30 1.73 20.36
CA LEU A 180 -6.40 1.43 21.79
C LEU A 180 -4.99 1.11 22.30
N LEU A 181 -4.38 2.02 23.04
CA LEU A 181 -3.07 1.82 23.64
C LEU A 181 -3.23 0.89 24.86
N TYR A 182 -3.03 -0.41 24.66
CA TYR A 182 -3.17 -1.44 25.69
C TYR A 182 -1.95 -1.51 26.62
N LYS A 183 -0.76 -1.27 26.07
CA LYS A 183 0.49 -1.20 26.83
C LYS A 183 1.19 0.12 26.51
N PRO A 184 2.01 0.66 27.44
CA PRO A 184 2.82 1.83 27.17
C PRO A 184 3.66 1.58 25.91
N PHE A 185 3.49 2.47 24.93
CA PHE A 185 4.20 2.39 23.67
C PHE A 185 4.74 3.79 23.37
N PRO A 186 6.06 4.01 23.41
CA PRO A 186 6.64 5.32 23.16
C PRO A 186 6.33 5.78 21.73
N VAL A 187 5.88 7.02 21.58
CA VAL A 187 5.47 7.58 20.28
C VAL A 187 6.64 7.62 19.30
N GLU A 188 7.86 7.70 19.82
CA GLU A 188 9.12 7.71 19.07
C GLU A 188 9.38 6.39 18.34
N GLU A 189 8.94 5.28 18.92
CA GLU A 189 9.07 3.93 18.31
C GLU A 189 7.90 3.62 17.38
N MET A 190 6.90 4.50 17.33
CA MET A 190 5.66 4.24 16.63
C MET A 190 5.87 4.41 15.12
N PRO A 191 5.37 3.48 14.28
CA PRO A 191 5.38 3.66 12.84
C PRO A 191 4.75 5.00 12.45
N ARG A 192 5.34 5.68 11.45
CA ARG A 192 4.91 7.03 11.02
C ARG A 192 3.40 7.15 10.77
N ASP A 193 2.80 6.09 10.25
CA ASP A 193 1.37 6.04 9.95
C ASP A 193 0.51 6.05 11.21
N LEU A 194 0.94 5.35 12.27
CA LEU A 194 0.28 5.37 13.57
C LEU A 194 0.54 6.67 14.32
N ILE A 195 1.73 7.27 14.21
CA ILE A 195 2.02 8.61 14.76
C ILE A 195 1.01 9.63 14.23
N LYS A 196 0.67 9.55 12.94
CA LYS A 196 -0.33 10.45 12.33
C LYS A 196 -1.70 10.28 13.00
N VAL A 197 -2.13 9.04 13.23
CA VAL A 197 -3.41 8.75 13.90
C VAL A 197 -3.39 9.20 15.36
N HIS A 198 -2.27 8.99 16.06
CA HIS A 198 -2.06 9.43 17.43
C HIS A 198 -2.13 10.97 17.54
N LYS A 199 -1.45 11.70 16.64
CA LYS A 199 -1.48 13.17 16.57
C LYS A 199 -2.86 13.74 16.30
N ASP A 200 -3.70 12.99 15.60
CA ASP A 200 -5.10 13.36 15.39
C ASP A 200 -5.98 13.11 16.64
N ASN A 201 -5.39 12.75 17.80
CA ASN A 201 -6.05 12.36 19.05
C ASN A 201 -7.05 11.20 18.88
N ARG A 202 -6.78 10.28 17.94
CA ARG A 202 -7.64 9.12 17.66
C ARG A 202 -7.15 7.87 18.40
N PHE A 203 -6.90 8.02 19.69
CA PHE A 203 -6.47 6.93 20.55
C PHE A 203 -7.18 6.96 21.90
N ILE A 204 -7.32 5.78 22.51
CA ILE A 204 -7.79 5.58 23.88
C ILE A 204 -6.68 4.85 24.61
N GLU A 205 -6.36 5.26 25.84
CA GLU A 205 -5.43 4.53 26.70
C GLU A 205 -6.17 3.53 27.57
N TYR A 206 -5.57 2.35 27.74
CA TYR A 206 -6.07 1.31 28.63
C TYR A 206 -4.97 0.92 29.64
N PRO A 207 -5.26 0.96 30.95
CA PRO A 207 -6.48 1.49 31.56
C PRO A 207 -6.59 3.02 31.37
N PRO A 208 -7.80 3.60 31.45
CA PRO A 208 -7.97 5.05 31.37
C PRO A 208 -7.15 5.76 32.47
N ARG A 209 -6.57 6.93 32.16
CA ARG A 209 -5.74 7.71 33.10
C ARG A 209 -6.42 8.08 34.42
N GLU A 210 -7.74 7.97 34.52
CA GLU A 210 -8.54 8.26 35.72
C GLU A 210 -8.70 7.09 36.70
N SER A 211 -7.89 6.01 36.58
CA SER A 211 -7.99 4.82 37.46
C SER A 211 -6.81 4.61 38.41
N ILE A 212 -6.03 5.68 38.65
CA ILE A 212 -4.97 5.70 39.66
C ILE A 212 -5.26 6.87 40.61
N ASP A 213 -6.31 6.75 41.42
CA ASP A 213 -6.55 7.53 42.65
C ASP A 213 -7.36 6.68 43.64
#